data_AF-E9JEI4-F1
#
_entry.id   AF-E9JEI4-F1
#
_cell.length_a   1.000
_cell.length_b   1.000
_cell.length_c   1.000
_cell.angle_alpha   90.00
_cell.angle_beta   90.00
_cell.angle_gamma   90.00
#
_symmetry.space_group_name_H-M   'P 1'
#
loop_
_entity.id
_entity.type
_entity.pdbx_description
1 polymer ?
#
loop_
_entity_poly.entity_id
_entity_poly.type
_entity_poly.pdbx_seq_one_letter_code
_entity_poly.pdbx_strand_id
1 'polypeptide(L)'
;MVIFQLGPRGPPPRKDDPGQYNFSVEIHSKDTHKKKFLFSHKLNRIYVNMETDFAVQFNWELVDLAVTQMYVRATVVFEDESQAEKRVERCIQHKLCSSDKGQDRVVSENVLRSSRPLGTNDVQYCGHPDDPDYWYSVLVQLPKPGREPCTHAFKFVCKNSCSTGINRRSIAVIFTLESAS
;
A
#
# COMPACT_ATOMS: atom_id res chain seq x y z
N MET A 1 -16.28 11.09 12.16
CA MET A 1 -14.81 11.19 12.03
C MET A 1 -14.33 9.82 11.61
N VAL A 2 -13.83 9.65 10.39
CA VAL A 2 -13.61 8.30 9.85
C VAL A 2 -12.37 7.69 10.51
N ILE A 3 -12.55 6.59 11.23
CA ILE A 3 -11.52 5.96 12.08
C ILE A 3 -10.67 5.04 11.20
N PHE A 4 -9.84 5.62 10.33
CA PHE A 4 -8.86 4.86 9.56
C PHE A 4 -7.46 4.86 10.17
N GLN A 5 -7.24 5.60 11.27
CA GLN A 5 -5.90 5.82 11.82
C GLN A 5 -5.20 4.54 12.29
N LEU A 6 -5.95 3.54 12.74
CA LEU A 6 -5.37 2.33 13.34
C LEU A 6 -4.88 1.29 12.31
N GLY A 7 -5.32 1.36 11.05
CA GLY A 7 -5.03 0.31 10.06
C GLY A 7 -5.77 -1.01 10.37
N PRO A 8 -5.58 -2.06 9.53
CA PRO A 8 -6.21 -3.36 9.74
C PRO A 8 -5.68 -4.03 11.01
N ARG A 9 -6.58 -4.62 11.81
CA ARG A 9 -6.21 -5.50 12.92
C ARG A 9 -6.09 -6.93 12.40
N GLY A 10 -4.91 -7.54 12.53
CA GLY A 10 -4.57 -8.80 11.87
C GLY A 10 -4.21 -8.64 10.39
N PRO A 11 -3.73 -9.71 9.74
CA PRO A 11 -3.46 -9.67 8.30
C PRO A 11 -4.77 -9.45 7.52
N PRO A 12 -4.79 -8.56 6.51
CA PRO A 12 -5.95 -8.41 5.65
C PRO A 12 -6.26 -9.72 4.89
N PRO A 13 -7.51 -9.89 4.43
CA PRO A 13 -7.89 -11.01 3.56
C PRO A 13 -7.00 -11.09 2.33
N ARG A 14 -6.51 -12.29 2.02
CA ARG A 14 -5.55 -12.54 0.92
C ARG A 14 -6.20 -12.98 -0.39
N LYS A 15 -7.47 -13.40 -0.32
CA LYS A 15 -8.20 -13.89 -1.48
C LYS A 15 -8.75 -12.69 -2.26
N ASP A 16 -8.52 -12.68 -3.57
CA ASP A 16 -9.12 -11.70 -4.46
C ASP A 16 -10.65 -11.77 -4.37
N ASP A 17 -11.27 -10.64 -4.07
CA ASP A 17 -12.72 -10.47 -4.00
C ASP A 17 -13.08 -9.16 -4.70
N PRO A 18 -13.66 -9.22 -5.91
CA PRO A 18 -14.14 -8.03 -6.61
C PRO A 18 -15.24 -7.28 -5.84
N GLY A 19 -15.93 -7.96 -4.92
CA GLY A 19 -17.03 -7.39 -4.15
C GLY A 19 -18.16 -6.83 -5.02
N GLN A 20 -19.00 -5.98 -4.42
CA GLN A 20 -20.15 -5.38 -5.10
C GLN A 20 -19.81 -4.29 -6.12
N TYR A 21 -18.57 -3.81 -6.11
CA TYR A 21 -18.09 -2.73 -6.99
C TYR A 21 -17.16 -3.24 -8.10
N ASN A 22 -17.08 -4.56 -8.32
CA ASN A 22 -16.19 -5.17 -9.31
C ASN A 22 -14.74 -4.60 -9.23
N PHE A 23 -14.24 -4.46 -8.01
CA PHE A 23 -12.95 -3.84 -7.75
C PHE A 23 -11.81 -4.65 -8.37
N SER A 24 -10.94 -3.98 -9.11
CA SER A 24 -9.77 -4.60 -9.72
C SER A 24 -8.56 -3.67 -9.68
N VAL A 25 -7.39 -4.31 -9.70
CA VAL A 25 -6.09 -3.66 -9.57
C VAL A 25 -5.23 -4.06 -10.77
N GLU A 26 -4.68 -3.07 -11.45
CA GLU A 26 -3.84 -3.29 -12.63
C GLU A 26 -2.51 -2.53 -12.50
N ILE A 27 -1.44 -3.18 -12.94
CA ILE A 27 -0.12 -2.54 -13.08
C ILE A 27 0.28 -2.66 -14.54
N HIS A 28 0.34 -1.53 -15.23
CA HIS A 28 0.68 -1.51 -16.65
C HIS A 28 2.17 -1.69 -16.86
N SER A 29 2.52 -2.74 -17.60
CA SER A 29 3.90 -3.05 -17.98
C SER A 29 4.43 -2.14 -19.11
N LYS A 30 3.59 -1.27 -19.71
CA LYS A 30 3.94 -0.42 -20.85
C LYS A 30 4.72 0.85 -20.49
N ASP A 31 4.78 1.23 -19.20
CA ASP A 31 5.63 2.33 -18.71
C ASP A 31 7.13 1.94 -18.61
N THR A 32 7.50 0.79 -19.18
CA THR A 32 8.83 0.18 -19.17
C THR A 32 9.87 0.91 -20.01
N HIS A 33 9.49 1.85 -20.88
CA HIS A 33 10.45 2.58 -21.73
C HIS A 33 11.49 3.41 -20.95
N LYS A 34 11.33 3.59 -19.63
CA LYS A 34 12.34 4.22 -18.73
C LYS A 34 12.86 3.32 -17.59
N LYS A 35 12.59 2.01 -17.59
CA LYS A 35 13.12 1.00 -16.63
C LYS A 35 12.96 1.35 -15.12
N LYS A 36 11.87 1.99 -14.70
CA LYS A 36 11.64 2.27 -13.26
C LYS A 36 11.20 1.03 -12.48
N PHE A 37 10.34 0.21 -13.07
CA PHE A 37 9.91 -1.07 -12.52
C PHE A 37 9.53 -2.03 -13.65
N LEU A 38 9.45 -3.33 -13.34
CA LEU A 38 8.97 -4.39 -14.21
C LEU A 38 7.83 -5.12 -13.50
N PHE A 39 6.70 -5.31 -14.17
CA PHE A 39 5.61 -6.14 -13.66
C PHE A 39 5.45 -7.40 -14.51
N SER A 40 5.51 -8.57 -13.85
CA SER A 40 5.25 -9.85 -14.48
C SER A 40 3.82 -10.28 -14.21
N HIS A 41 2.95 -10.17 -15.22
CA HIS A 41 1.56 -10.65 -15.12
C HIS A 41 1.51 -12.16 -14.82
N LYS A 42 2.44 -12.96 -15.38
CA LYS A 42 2.50 -14.40 -15.16
C LYS A 42 2.74 -14.76 -13.68
N LEU A 43 3.56 -13.97 -12.99
CA LEU A 43 3.92 -14.20 -11.59
C LEU A 43 3.12 -13.33 -10.61
N ASN A 44 2.25 -12.45 -11.12
CA ASN A 44 1.63 -11.36 -10.38
C ASN A 44 2.64 -10.62 -9.48
N ARG A 45 3.79 -10.24 -10.05
CA ARG A 45 4.96 -9.77 -9.28
C ARG A 45 5.59 -8.53 -9.87
N ILE A 46 5.80 -7.52 -9.01
CA ILE A 46 6.57 -6.32 -9.33
C ILE A 46 8.04 -6.47 -8.92
N TYR A 47 8.93 -5.99 -9.79
CA TYR A 47 10.36 -5.84 -9.55
C TYR A 47 10.68 -4.35 -9.68
N VAL A 48 10.99 -3.71 -8.55
CA VAL A 48 11.20 -2.26 -8.46
C VAL A 48 12.36 -1.95 -7.51
N ASN A 49 13.13 -0.92 -7.84
CA ASN A 49 14.18 -0.44 -6.95
C ASN A 49 13.57 0.32 -5.77
N MET A 50 14.28 0.32 -4.63
CA MET A 50 13.91 1.16 -3.50
C MET A 50 13.86 2.64 -3.92
N GLU A 51 12.93 3.41 -3.34
CA GLU A 51 12.66 4.82 -3.67
C GLU A 51 12.24 5.08 -5.13
N THR A 52 11.84 4.04 -5.87
CA THR A 52 11.34 4.20 -7.24
C THR A 52 9.84 4.04 -7.28
N ASP A 53 9.17 5.05 -7.84
CA ASP A 53 7.72 5.04 -8.00
C ASP A 53 7.27 3.97 -8.99
N PHE A 54 6.21 3.27 -8.63
CA PHE A 54 5.45 2.39 -9.51
C PHE A 54 3.97 2.74 -9.44
N ALA A 55 3.35 2.88 -10.60
CA ALA A 55 1.95 3.25 -10.74
C ALA A 55 1.05 2.00 -10.64
N VAL A 56 -0.04 2.13 -9.89
CA VAL A 56 -1.10 1.14 -9.77
C VAL A 56 -2.40 1.80 -10.19
N GLN A 57 -3.09 1.17 -11.13
CA GLN A 57 -4.42 1.58 -11.57
C GLN A 57 -5.47 0.80 -10.77
N PHE A 58 -6.46 1.52 -10.29
CA PHE A 58 -7.59 1.00 -9.55
C PHE A 58 -8.85 1.21 -10.37
N ASN A 59 -9.61 0.14 -10.61
CA ASN A 59 -10.88 0.20 -11.31
C ASN A 59 -11.98 -0.33 -10.39
N TRP A 60 -13.13 0.32 -10.42
CA TRP A 60 -14.34 -0.14 -9.74
C TRP A 60 -15.56 0.43 -10.46
N GLU A 61 -16.65 -0.31 -10.43
CA GLU A 61 -17.94 0.07 -10.98
C GLU A 61 -18.76 0.81 -9.94
N LEU A 62 -19.49 1.84 -10.38
CA LEU A 62 -20.50 2.46 -9.54
C LEU A 62 -21.87 1.96 -9.91
N VAL A 63 -22.55 1.48 -8.88
CA VAL A 63 -23.95 1.07 -8.98
C VAL A 63 -24.88 2.21 -8.54
N ASP A 64 -24.41 3.20 -7.76
CA ASP A 64 -25.28 4.27 -7.25
C ASP A 64 -24.62 5.67 -7.18
N LEU A 65 -25.37 6.73 -7.45
CA LEU A 65 -24.92 8.14 -7.45
C LEU A 65 -24.67 8.69 -6.03
N ALA A 66 -25.11 7.96 -4.99
CA ALA A 66 -24.94 8.31 -3.58
C ALA A 66 -23.62 7.83 -2.96
N VAL A 67 -22.66 7.37 -3.78
CA VAL A 67 -21.41 6.77 -3.27
C VAL A 67 -20.62 7.75 -2.42
N THR A 68 -20.51 7.39 -1.15
CA THR A 68 -19.61 7.95 -0.13
C THR A 68 -18.18 8.00 -0.68
N GLN A 69 -17.37 8.93 -0.18
CA GLN A 69 -15.96 9.01 -0.57
C GLN A 69 -15.27 7.64 -0.45
N MET A 70 -14.65 7.21 -1.55
CA MET A 70 -13.93 5.93 -1.64
C MET A 70 -12.43 6.13 -1.42
N TYR A 71 -11.81 5.08 -0.89
CA TYR A 71 -10.39 5.01 -0.56
C TYR A 71 -9.82 3.67 -1.02
N VAL A 72 -8.55 3.66 -1.41
CA VAL A 72 -7.78 2.42 -1.49
C VAL A 72 -6.82 2.37 -0.33
N ARG A 73 -6.82 1.25 0.39
CA ARG A 73 -5.79 0.92 1.35
C ARG A 73 -4.79 -0.04 0.74
N ALA A 74 -3.51 0.28 0.85
CA ALA A 74 -2.41 -0.61 0.50
C ALA A 74 -1.73 -1.11 1.78
N THR A 75 -1.75 -2.42 2.01
CA THR A 75 -1.16 -3.07 3.19
C THR A 75 -0.08 -4.05 2.76
N VAL A 76 1.13 -3.93 3.32
CA VAL A 76 2.22 -4.87 3.00
C VAL A 76 2.23 -6.01 4.01
N VAL A 77 2.25 -7.23 3.51
CA VAL A 77 2.23 -8.47 4.30
C VAL A 77 3.36 -9.40 3.88
N PHE A 78 3.76 -10.34 4.75
CA PHE A 78 4.56 -11.47 4.31
C PHE A 78 3.70 -12.43 3.49
N GLU A 79 4.19 -12.86 2.33
CA GLU A 79 3.47 -13.75 1.41
C GLU A 79 3.31 -15.15 2.03
N ASP A 80 4.30 -15.62 2.80
CA ASP A 80 4.23 -16.89 3.53
C ASP A 80 3.17 -16.83 4.64
N GLU A 81 2.19 -17.74 4.59
CA GLU A 81 1.11 -17.84 5.58
C GLU A 81 1.63 -18.16 6.99
N SER A 82 2.73 -18.89 7.12
CA SER A 82 3.36 -19.16 8.43
C SER A 82 3.87 -17.90 9.12
N GLN A 83 4.03 -16.81 8.35
CA GLN A 83 4.46 -15.51 8.83
C GLN A 83 3.33 -14.46 8.75
N ALA A 84 2.10 -14.88 8.45
CA ALA A 84 0.96 -13.97 8.26
C ALA A 84 0.64 -13.14 9.51
N GLU A 85 0.94 -13.66 10.70
CA GLU A 85 0.75 -12.99 12.00
C GLU A 85 1.79 -11.89 12.28
N LYS A 86 2.83 -11.77 11.43
CA LYS A 86 3.86 -10.74 11.56
C LYS A 86 3.61 -9.63 10.54
N ARG A 87 3.54 -8.39 11.01
CA ARG A 87 3.52 -7.23 10.12
C ARG A 87 4.91 -6.96 9.51
N VAL A 88 4.92 -6.35 8.33
CA VAL A 88 6.16 -5.99 7.62
C VAL A 88 6.59 -4.60 8.07
N GLU A 89 7.82 -4.49 8.58
CA GLU A 89 8.38 -3.24 9.10
C GLU A 89 9.67 -2.86 8.39
N ARG A 90 9.92 -1.55 8.38
CA ARG A 90 11.14 -0.96 7.83
C ARG A 90 12.34 -1.32 8.70
N CYS A 91 13.48 -1.63 8.08
CA CYS A 91 14.67 -2.01 8.82
C CYS A 91 15.27 -0.85 9.62
N ILE A 92 15.95 -1.17 10.72
CA ILE A 92 16.53 -0.18 11.66
C ILE A 92 17.42 0.85 10.93
N GLN A 93 18.27 0.40 10.00
CA GLN A 93 19.19 1.27 9.29
C GLN A 93 18.45 2.32 8.44
N HIS A 94 17.42 1.91 7.70
CA HIS A 94 16.64 2.86 6.90
C HIS A 94 15.75 3.76 7.76
N LYS A 95 15.30 3.29 8.93
CA LYS A 95 14.61 4.17 9.90
C LYS A 95 15.52 5.30 10.37
N LEU A 96 16.75 4.99 10.75
CA LEU A 96 17.71 5.97 11.28
C LEU A 96 18.32 6.91 10.24
N CYS A 97 18.57 6.42 9.01
CA CYS A 97 19.18 7.20 7.94
C CYS A 97 18.18 8.01 7.11
N SER A 98 16.87 7.75 7.26
CA SER A 98 15.86 8.46 6.50
C SER A 98 15.79 9.94 6.87
N SER A 99 15.36 10.76 5.90
CA SER A 99 14.90 12.13 6.12
C SER A 99 13.67 12.23 7.03
N ASP A 100 13.22 11.11 7.61
CA ASP A 100 12.00 11.01 8.41
C ASP A 100 12.22 11.43 9.87
N LYS A 101 13.32 12.13 10.18
CA LYS A 101 13.55 12.73 11.51
C LYS A 101 12.41 13.72 11.83
N GLY A 102 11.66 13.43 12.88
CA GLY A 102 10.50 14.23 13.31
C GLY A 102 9.19 13.88 12.60
N GLN A 103 9.16 12.87 11.73
CA GLN A 103 7.92 12.34 11.18
C GLN A 103 7.22 11.39 12.16
N ASP A 104 5.92 11.19 11.94
CA ASP A 104 5.10 10.23 12.66
C ASP A 104 5.70 8.81 12.61
N ARG A 105 5.61 8.07 13.74
CA ARG A 105 6.18 6.72 13.87
C ARG A 105 5.56 5.73 12.88
N VAL A 106 4.25 5.82 12.62
CA VAL A 106 3.55 4.98 11.64
C VAL A 106 4.13 5.18 10.26
N VAL A 107 4.44 6.43 9.90
CA VAL A 107 5.16 6.75 8.67
C VAL A 107 6.53 6.06 8.75
N SER A 108 7.39 6.41 9.70
CA SER A 108 8.77 5.88 9.78
C SER A 108 8.88 4.34 9.69
N GLU A 109 7.95 3.61 10.30
CA GLU A 109 7.92 2.14 10.35
C GLU A 109 7.35 1.48 9.08
N ASN A 110 6.50 2.17 8.31
CA ASN A 110 5.88 1.61 7.11
C ASN A 110 6.90 1.47 5.96
N VAL A 111 6.93 0.29 5.32
CA VAL A 111 7.81 -0.02 4.18
C VAL A 111 7.33 0.52 2.84
N LEU A 112 6.04 0.86 2.75
CA LEU A 112 5.40 1.42 1.56
C LEU A 112 5.09 2.90 1.78
N ARG A 113 5.31 3.71 0.75
CA ARG A 113 4.97 5.14 0.73
C ARG A 113 4.10 5.44 -0.48
N SER A 114 3.22 6.43 -0.33
CA SER A 114 2.68 7.16 -1.47
C SER A 114 3.80 7.95 -2.17
N SER A 115 3.68 8.14 -3.47
CA SER A 115 4.49 9.13 -4.21
C SER A 115 4.03 10.58 -3.97
N ARG A 116 2.82 10.80 -3.42
CA ARG A 116 2.36 12.13 -3.03
C ARG A 116 3.18 12.65 -1.83
N PRO A 117 3.38 13.97 -1.71
CA PRO A 117 4.04 14.55 -0.55
C PRO A 117 3.36 14.16 0.76
N LEU A 118 4.15 13.95 1.82
CA LEU A 118 3.64 13.70 3.16
C LEU A 118 2.82 14.90 3.66
N GLY A 119 1.74 14.64 4.40
CA GLY A 119 0.83 15.67 4.91
C GLY A 119 -0.22 16.16 3.90
N THR A 120 -0.31 15.53 2.73
CA THR A 120 -1.44 15.72 1.82
C THR A 120 -2.73 15.14 2.42
N ASN A 121 -3.84 15.89 2.35
CA ASN A 121 -5.09 15.53 3.03
C ASN A 121 -5.75 14.25 2.49
N ASP A 122 -5.35 13.82 1.30
CA ASP A 122 -5.88 12.66 0.56
C ASP A 122 -5.03 11.40 0.75
N VAL A 123 -3.98 11.44 1.58
CA VAL A 123 -3.14 10.29 1.94
C VAL A 123 -2.97 10.20 3.45
N GLN A 124 -3.24 9.03 4.01
CA GLN A 124 -3.07 8.75 5.42
C GLN A 124 -2.21 7.51 5.62
N TYR A 125 -1.28 7.59 6.57
CA TYR A 125 -0.53 6.43 7.04
C TYR A 125 -1.23 5.90 8.29
N CYS A 126 -1.55 4.61 8.27
CA CYS A 126 -2.38 3.97 9.28
C CYS A 126 -1.59 2.83 9.94
N GLY A 127 -1.82 2.62 11.23
CA GLY A 127 -1.16 1.58 12.02
C GLY A 127 -1.03 1.97 13.49
N HIS A 128 -0.51 1.06 14.31
CA HIS A 128 -0.23 1.34 15.72
C HIS A 128 1.21 0.93 16.07
N PRO A 129 2.11 1.89 16.37
CA PRO A 129 3.51 1.59 16.66
C PRO A 129 3.71 0.65 17.83
N ASP A 130 2.86 0.78 18.85
CA ASP A 130 3.00 0.06 20.12
C ASP A 130 2.07 -1.17 20.23
N ASP A 131 1.25 -1.45 19.21
CA ASP A 131 0.35 -2.62 19.17
C ASP A 131 0.64 -3.40 17.87
N PRO A 132 1.36 -4.53 17.94
CA PRO A 132 1.77 -5.33 16.79
C PRO A 132 0.59 -5.92 16.00
N ASP A 133 -0.60 -5.98 16.59
CA ASP A 133 -1.80 -6.51 15.94
C ASP A 133 -2.35 -5.57 14.87
N TYR A 134 -1.87 -4.32 14.80
CA TYR A 134 -2.24 -3.39 13.74
C TYR A 134 -1.18 -3.32 12.65
N TRP A 135 -1.61 -3.59 11.42
CA TRP A 135 -0.76 -3.55 10.23
C TRP A 135 -0.56 -2.13 9.73
N TYR A 136 0.68 -1.85 9.34
CA TYR A 136 0.98 -0.61 8.63
C TYR A 136 0.39 -0.61 7.23
N SER A 137 -0.32 0.47 6.91
CA SER A 137 -0.95 0.64 5.60
C SER A 137 -0.94 2.10 5.16
N VAL A 138 -1.12 2.30 3.86
CA VAL A 138 -1.29 3.61 3.25
C VAL A 138 -2.72 3.68 2.72
N LEU A 139 -3.52 4.60 3.23
CA LEU A 139 -4.87 4.88 2.75
C LEU A 139 -4.83 6.09 1.82
N VAL A 140 -5.39 5.94 0.63
CA VAL A 140 -5.41 6.95 -0.42
C VAL A 140 -6.84 7.23 -0.81
N GLN A 141 -7.26 8.49 -0.72
CA GLN A 141 -8.55 8.92 -1.22
C GLN A 141 -8.57 8.86 -2.75
N LEU A 142 -9.57 8.16 -3.30
CA LEU A 142 -9.77 8.05 -4.73
C LEU A 142 -10.57 9.25 -5.25
N PRO A 143 -10.29 9.73 -6.48
CA PRO A 143 -11.14 10.73 -7.12
C PRO A 143 -12.56 10.19 -7.26
N LYS A 144 -13.53 11.12 -7.33
CA LYS A 144 -14.91 10.73 -7.63
C LYS A 144 -14.97 10.01 -8.99
N PRO A 145 -15.81 8.99 -9.10
CA PRO A 145 -15.95 8.17 -10.29
C PRO A 145 -16.44 8.93 -11.51
N GLY A 146 -16.12 8.39 -12.70
CA GLY A 146 -16.37 9.06 -13.99
C GLY A 146 -15.25 10.02 -14.43
N ARG A 147 -14.15 10.10 -13.67
CA ARG A 147 -12.93 10.82 -14.05
C ARG A 147 -11.76 9.87 -14.17
N GLU A 148 -11.47 9.46 -15.41
CA GLU A 148 -10.23 8.80 -15.84
C GLU A 148 -9.85 7.51 -15.08
N PRO A 149 -8.85 6.75 -15.55
CA PRO A 149 -8.29 5.64 -14.77
C PRO A 149 -7.74 6.15 -13.45
N CYS A 150 -8.26 5.66 -12.32
CA CYS A 150 -7.77 6.09 -11.02
C CYS A 150 -6.40 5.46 -10.74
N THR A 151 -5.35 6.22 -11.00
CA THR A 151 -3.97 5.76 -10.83
C THR A 151 -3.34 6.42 -9.61
N HIS A 152 -2.68 5.62 -8.78
CA HIS A 152 -1.83 6.12 -7.71
C HIS A 152 -0.46 5.44 -7.77
N ALA A 153 0.61 6.22 -7.57
CA ALA A 153 1.95 5.66 -7.52
C ALA A 153 2.41 5.47 -6.07
N PHE A 154 3.04 4.32 -5.82
CA PHE A 154 3.65 3.97 -4.56
C PHE A 154 5.15 3.75 -4.75
N LYS A 155 5.89 3.72 -3.66
CA LYS A 155 7.30 3.33 -3.64
C LYS A 155 7.65 2.56 -2.37
N PHE A 156 8.60 1.64 -2.49
CA PHE A 156 9.16 0.94 -1.33
C PHE A 156 10.35 1.71 -0.77
N VAL A 157 10.41 1.86 0.55
CA VAL A 157 11.47 2.58 1.26
C VAL A 157 12.37 1.66 2.11
N CYS A 158 12.29 0.36 1.82
CA CYS A 158 13.17 -0.67 2.35
C CYS A 158 13.45 -1.72 1.27
N LYS A 159 14.65 -2.32 1.30
CA LYS A 159 15.00 -3.43 0.41
C LYS A 159 14.53 -4.76 1.01
N ASN A 160 14.10 -5.70 0.16
CA ASN A 160 13.83 -7.07 0.61
C ASN A 160 15.05 -7.70 1.32
N SER A 161 16.27 -7.35 0.93
CA SER A 161 17.50 -7.91 1.50
C SER A 161 17.89 -7.38 2.88
N CYS A 162 17.17 -6.42 3.45
CA CYS A 162 17.52 -5.84 4.76
C CYS A 162 17.26 -6.83 5.90
N SER A 163 18.31 -7.22 6.62
CA SER A 163 18.27 -8.28 7.66
C SER A 163 17.41 -7.95 8.88
N THR A 164 17.29 -6.68 9.26
CA THR A 164 16.49 -6.22 10.41
C THR A 164 15.09 -5.75 10.02
N GLY A 165 14.63 -6.04 8.79
CA GLY A 165 13.28 -5.74 8.32
C GLY A 165 12.72 -6.93 7.55
N ILE A 166 12.53 -6.79 6.24
CA ILE A 166 11.96 -7.84 5.37
C ILE A 166 12.78 -9.15 5.40
N ASN A 167 14.11 -9.06 5.50
CA ASN A 167 15.02 -10.19 5.69
C ASN A 167 14.86 -11.32 4.64
N ARG A 168 14.84 -10.94 3.36
CA ARG A 168 14.71 -11.83 2.18
C ARG A 168 13.44 -12.68 2.14
N ARG A 169 12.47 -12.41 3.03
CA ARG A 169 11.14 -13.02 2.98
C ARG A 169 10.33 -12.38 1.86
N SER A 170 9.54 -13.18 1.16
CA SER A 170 8.61 -12.67 0.17
C SER A 170 7.52 -11.83 0.82
N ILE A 171 7.14 -10.75 0.15
CA ILE A 171 6.09 -9.83 0.58
C ILE A 171 5.05 -9.68 -0.53
N ALA A 172 3.83 -9.38 -0.13
CA ALA A 172 2.74 -9.00 -1.02
C ALA A 172 2.16 -7.65 -0.57
N VAL A 173 1.54 -6.94 -1.51
CA VAL A 173 0.73 -5.75 -1.21
C VAL A 173 -0.73 -6.13 -1.44
N ILE A 174 -1.53 -6.04 -0.38
CA ILE A 174 -2.98 -6.25 -0.45
C ILE A 174 -3.62 -4.87 -0.62
N PHE A 175 -4.43 -4.73 -1.66
CA PHE A 175 -5.22 -3.54 -1.90
C PHE A 175 -6.68 -3.81 -1.56
N THR A 176 -7.28 -2.97 -0.72
CA THR A 176 -8.72 -3.01 -0.40
C THR A 176 -9.38 -1.71 -0.83
N LEU A 177 -10.60 -1.81 -1.37
CA LEU A 177 -11.48 -0.68 -1.63
C LEU A 177 -12.36 -0.44 -0.39
N GLU A 178 -12.29 0.76 0.18
CA GLU A 178 -12.96 1.12 1.43
C GLU A 178 -13.81 2.39 1.25
N SER A 179 -14.98 2.43 1.87
CA SER A 179 -15.85 3.61 1.92
C SER A 179 -15.69 4.35 3.25
N ALA A 180 -15.96 5.66 3.26
CA ALA A 180 -15.91 6.49 4.48
C ALA A 180 -17.01 6.18 5.54
N SER A 181 -17.97 5.30 5.20
CA SER A 181 -19.15 4.93 5.99
C SER A 181 -18.90 3.73 6.87
#